data_AF-A0A0R1SGB8-F1
#
_entry.id   AF-A0A0R1SGB8-F1
#
_cell.length_a   1.000
_cell.length_b   1.000
_cell.length_c   1.000
_cell.angle_alpha   90.00
_cell.angle_beta   90.00
_cell.angle_gamma   90.00
#
_symmetry.space_group_name_H-M   'P 1'
#
loop_
_entity.id
_entity.type
_entity.pdbx_description
1 polymer ?
#
loop_
_entity_poly.entity_id
_entity_poly.type
_entity_poly.pdbx_seq_one_letter_code
_entity_poly.pdbx_strand_id
1 'polypeptide(L)'
;MRAKKYWYLFALLSIVVVIGIACSNNNSGSSGKDSSGTSFKKNSTDDSKKDPSLTKVTAQVESKFKQLSYKDKQTGVTLRYNLFVPKNYSKKTAYPLLTFIPDDSVTGKSTATGITQGYGGSIWATNSEQKKHPSFVLVPVFDTSTISGGTGQFGSAVVKKNVQTYLDLLKKLQKKYNIDKDRLYGTGQ
;
A
#
# COMPACT_ATOMS: atom_id res chain seq x y z
N MET A 1 -10.24 58.59 1.23
CA MET A 1 -10.01 59.31 2.51
C MET A 1 -11.34 59.39 3.25
N ARG A 2 -11.46 58.72 4.40
CA ARG A 2 -11.83 59.24 5.75
C ARG A 2 -13.20 59.96 5.82
N ALA A 3 -14.11 59.69 6.76
CA ALA A 3 -14.08 58.86 7.97
C ALA A 3 -15.52 58.60 8.46
N LYS A 4 -15.63 57.58 9.31
CA LYS A 4 -16.79 57.08 10.04
C LYS A 4 -17.46 58.13 10.93
N LYS A 5 -18.74 57.95 11.23
CA LYS A 5 -19.31 58.06 12.59
C LYS A 5 -20.66 57.34 12.69
N TYR A 6 -20.72 56.39 13.62
CA TYR A 6 -21.90 55.67 14.06
C TYR A 6 -22.68 56.51 15.06
N TRP A 7 -24.01 56.47 15.05
CA TRP A 7 -24.76 56.45 16.29
C TRP A 7 -26.10 55.71 16.14
N TYR A 8 -26.36 54.87 17.13
CA TYR A 8 -27.47 53.95 17.27
C TYR A 8 -28.78 54.68 17.58
N LEU A 9 -29.93 54.14 17.15
CA LEU A 9 -31.11 54.07 18.02
C LEU A 9 -32.14 53.03 17.53
N PHE A 10 -32.36 52.03 18.39
CA PHE A 10 -33.57 51.25 18.68
C PHE A 10 -34.70 51.11 17.65
N ALA A 11 -34.96 49.86 17.25
CA ALA A 11 -36.31 49.33 17.09
C ALA A 11 -36.34 47.87 17.56
N LEU A 12 -37.03 47.66 18.68
CA LEU A 12 -37.47 46.35 19.18
C LEU A 12 -38.43 45.68 18.18
N LEU A 13 -38.52 44.35 18.29
CA LEU A 13 -39.68 43.50 18.05
C LEU A 13 -39.53 42.51 16.88
N SER A 14 -39.10 41.28 17.18
CA SER A 14 -39.84 40.05 16.82
C SER A 14 -39.16 38.82 17.42
N ILE A 15 -39.83 38.24 18.42
CA ILE A 15 -39.55 36.95 19.02
C ILE A 15 -40.18 35.88 18.12
N VAL A 16 -39.38 34.91 17.67
CA VAL A 16 -39.86 33.53 17.40
C VAL A 16 -38.80 32.59 17.96
N VAL A 17 -39.04 32.11 19.18
CA VAL A 17 -38.30 31.01 19.80
C VAL A 17 -38.96 29.71 19.33
N VAL A 18 -38.21 28.87 18.62
CA VAL A 18 -38.62 27.48 18.37
C VAL A 18 -38.25 26.66 19.59
N ILE A 19 -39.24 26.42 20.46
CA ILE A 19 -39.14 25.52 21.60
C ILE A 19 -39.35 24.10 21.07
N GLY A 20 -38.27 23.32 20.98
CA GLY A 20 -38.35 21.87 20.89
C GLY A 20 -38.69 21.30 22.27
N ILE A 21 -39.92 20.86 22.46
CA ILE A 21 -40.36 20.12 23.64
C ILE A 21 -39.75 18.71 23.57
N ALA A 22 -38.80 18.42 24.45
CA ALA A 22 -38.51 17.07 24.90
C ALA A 22 -38.95 16.99 26.36
N CYS A 23 -39.99 16.20 26.64
CA CYS A 23 -40.44 15.92 28.01
C CYS A 23 -40.51 14.41 28.23
N SER A 24 -39.77 13.97 29.26
CA SER A 24 -40.03 12.87 30.22
C SER A 24 -40.22 11.44 29.67
N ASN A 25 -39.85 10.36 30.36
CA ASN A 25 -39.80 10.18 31.80
C ASN A 25 -38.91 9.00 32.20
N ASN A 26 -38.49 9.01 33.46
CA ASN A 26 -37.70 8.00 34.15
C ASN A 26 -38.46 6.68 34.41
N ASN A 27 -37.64 5.62 34.49
CA ASN A 27 -37.75 4.43 35.35
C ASN A 27 -38.63 3.25 34.90
N SER A 28 -37.98 2.15 34.52
CA SER A 28 -38.00 0.84 35.22
C SER A 28 -37.49 -0.26 34.27
N GLY A 29 -36.77 -1.23 34.84
CA GLY A 29 -35.79 -2.04 34.12
C GLY A 29 -36.33 -3.08 33.15
N SER A 30 -35.44 -3.52 32.26
CA SER A 30 -35.22 -4.94 31.97
C SER A 30 -33.93 -5.09 31.17
N SER A 31 -33.26 -6.20 31.40
CA SER A 31 -31.93 -6.59 30.92
C SER A 31 -31.75 -6.52 29.40
N GLY A 32 -30.66 -5.87 28.98
CA GLY A 32 -30.15 -5.90 27.61
C GLY A 32 -28.71 -5.38 27.56
N LYS A 33 -27.79 -6.02 28.28
CA LYS A 33 -26.36 -5.88 28.02
C LYS A 33 -25.99 -6.86 26.93
N ASP A 34 -25.59 -6.36 25.76
CA ASP A 34 -24.38 -6.80 25.06
C ASP A 34 -24.21 -5.98 23.78
N SER A 35 -23.56 -4.83 23.92
CA SER A 35 -22.81 -4.23 22.82
C SER A 35 -21.34 -4.34 23.20
N SER A 36 -20.72 -5.48 22.88
CA SER A 36 -19.27 -5.64 22.99
C SER A 36 -18.61 -4.73 21.95
N GLY A 37 -18.33 -3.49 22.35
CA GLY A 37 -17.39 -2.63 21.65
C GLY A 37 -15.99 -3.20 21.83
N THR A 38 -15.67 -4.28 21.12
CA THR A 38 -14.31 -4.81 21.10
C THR A 38 -13.47 -3.84 20.29
N SER A 39 -12.79 -2.94 20.99
CA SER A 39 -11.64 -2.23 20.43
C SER A 39 -10.70 -3.28 19.85
N PHE A 40 -10.53 -3.30 18.53
CA PHE A 40 -9.53 -4.15 17.90
C PHE A 40 -8.16 -3.73 18.42
N LYS A 41 -7.59 -4.52 19.33
CA LYS A 41 -6.22 -4.35 19.77
C LYS A 41 -5.34 -4.58 18.54
N LYS A 42 -4.59 -3.56 18.11
CA LYS A 42 -3.58 -3.68 17.06
C LYS A 42 -2.52 -4.66 17.56
N ASN A 43 -2.66 -5.93 17.21
CA ASN A 43 -1.60 -6.90 17.42
C ASN A 43 -0.50 -6.61 16.41
N SER A 44 0.75 -6.67 16.87
CA SER A 44 1.90 -6.65 15.97
C SER A 44 1.76 -7.82 15.00
N THR A 45 1.71 -7.54 13.69
CA THR A 45 1.76 -8.56 12.64
C THR A 45 3.19 -9.03 12.37
N ASP A 46 4.18 -8.47 13.07
CA ASP A 46 5.50 -9.08 13.15
C ASP A 46 5.36 -10.36 13.96
N ASP A 47 5.27 -11.49 13.27
CA ASP A 47 5.43 -12.81 13.89
C ASP A 47 6.78 -12.85 14.59
N SER A 48 6.78 -12.71 15.93
CA SER A 48 8.01 -12.64 16.71
C SER A 48 8.83 -13.94 16.67
N LYS A 49 8.24 -15.03 16.18
CA LYS A 49 8.92 -16.29 15.93
C LYS A 49 9.39 -16.34 14.49
N LYS A 50 10.71 -16.38 14.33
CA LYS A 50 11.38 -16.63 13.06
C LYS A 50 10.91 -17.98 12.51
N ASP A 51 10.13 -17.98 11.44
CA ASP A 51 9.76 -19.21 10.72
C ASP A 51 11.02 -19.79 10.03
N PRO A 52 11.51 -20.98 10.45
CA PRO A 52 12.66 -21.60 9.80
C PRO A 52 12.43 -21.87 8.31
N SER A 53 11.17 -22.10 7.92
CA SER A 53 10.78 -22.33 6.53
C SER A 53 10.93 -21.06 5.69
N LEU A 54 10.67 -19.88 6.25
CA LEU A 54 10.85 -18.62 5.55
C LEU A 54 12.33 -18.37 5.28
N THR A 55 13.18 -18.61 6.27
CA THR A 55 14.65 -18.47 6.13
C THR A 55 15.17 -19.38 5.01
N LYS A 56 14.64 -20.60 4.88
CA LYS A 56 14.99 -21.52 3.79
C LYS A 56 14.54 -21.00 2.42
N VAL A 57 13.32 -20.44 2.33
CA VAL A 57 12.80 -19.86 1.09
C VAL A 57 13.63 -18.65 0.66
N THR A 58 13.89 -17.71 1.57
CA THR A 58 14.66 -16.50 1.26
C THR A 58 16.09 -16.85 0.84
N ALA A 59 16.78 -17.72 1.58
CA ALA A 59 18.12 -18.17 1.23
C ALA A 59 18.20 -18.85 -0.15
N GLN A 60 17.14 -19.57 -0.57
CA GLN A 60 17.08 -20.20 -1.89
C GLN A 60 17.01 -19.19 -3.04
N VAL A 61 16.40 -18.02 -2.82
CA VAL A 61 16.03 -17.09 -3.91
C VAL A 61 16.78 -15.77 -3.88
N GLU A 62 17.35 -15.36 -2.76
CA GLU A 62 17.97 -14.04 -2.55
C GLU A 62 18.98 -13.70 -3.66
N SER A 63 19.93 -14.59 -3.92
CA SER A 63 20.96 -14.40 -4.96
C SER A 63 20.42 -14.40 -6.39
N LYS A 64 19.17 -14.82 -6.60
CA LYS A 64 18.51 -14.84 -7.91
C LYS A 64 17.77 -13.53 -8.21
N PHE A 65 17.51 -12.70 -7.21
CA PHE A 65 16.94 -11.39 -7.40
C PHE A 65 18.03 -10.37 -7.72
N LYS A 66 17.76 -9.51 -8.70
CA LYS A 66 18.54 -8.31 -8.96
C LYS A 66 17.96 -7.16 -8.18
N GLN A 67 18.74 -6.54 -7.31
CA GLN A 67 18.37 -5.30 -6.62
C GLN A 67 18.74 -4.12 -7.52
N LEU A 68 17.72 -3.37 -7.94
CA LEU A 68 17.83 -2.35 -8.98
C LEU A 68 17.13 -1.05 -8.53
N SER A 69 17.36 0.01 -9.30
CA SER A 69 16.70 1.30 -9.11
C SER A 69 16.26 1.88 -10.45
N TYR A 70 15.13 2.57 -10.46
CA TYR A 70 14.58 3.27 -11.61
C TYR A 70 14.25 4.71 -11.24
N LYS A 71 15.03 5.64 -11.77
CA LYS A 71 14.74 7.07 -11.72
C LYS A 71 13.77 7.43 -12.85
N ASP A 72 12.55 7.77 -12.49
CA ASP A 72 11.55 8.22 -13.44
C ASP A 72 11.61 9.74 -13.60
N LYS A 73 11.89 10.17 -14.83
CA LYS A 73 12.02 11.59 -15.17
C LYS A 73 10.67 12.31 -15.17
N GLN A 74 9.55 11.60 -15.35
CA GLN A 74 8.23 12.22 -15.43
C GLN A 74 7.70 12.58 -14.04
N THR A 75 7.84 11.66 -13.09
CA THR A 75 7.36 11.84 -11.71
C THR A 75 8.42 12.45 -10.79
N GLY A 76 9.70 12.35 -11.15
CA GLY A 76 10.85 12.75 -10.33
C GLY A 76 11.20 11.73 -9.24
N VAL A 77 10.45 10.63 -9.12
CA VAL A 77 10.65 9.61 -8.10
C VAL A 77 11.71 8.61 -8.54
N THR A 78 12.50 8.14 -7.58
CA THR A 78 13.38 6.99 -7.76
C THR A 78 12.75 5.80 -7.07
N LEU A 79 12.45 4.73 -7.82
CA LEU A 79 11.86 3.51 -7.30
C LEU A 79 12.91 2.41 -7.25
N ARG A 80 13.20 1.90 -6.04
CA ARG A 80 14.03 0.71 -5.84
C ARG A 80 13.17 -0.53 -5.98
N TYR A 81 13.73 -1.61 -6.50
CA TYR A 81 12.98 -2.85 -6.72
C TYR A 81 13.89 -4.07 -6.79
N ASN A 82 13.33 -5.22 -6.43
CA ASN A 82 13.90 -6.53 -6.72
C ASN A 82 13.26 -7.08 -8.00
N LEU A 83 14.08 -7.61 -8.90
CA LEU A 83 13.62 -8.28 -10.11
C LEU A 83 14.22 -9.69 -10.21
N PHE A 84 13.35 -10.68 -10.22
CA PHE A 84 13.69 -12.04 -10.63
C PHE A 84 13.35 -12.21 -12.11
N VAL A 85 14.29 -12.79 -12.86
CA VAL A 85 14.12 -13.18 -14.26
C VAL A 85 14.09 -14.71 -14.31
N PRO A 86 13.09 -15.35 -14.95
CA PRO A 86 12.99 -16.81 -14.97
C PRO A 86 14.24 -17.44 -15.57
N LYS A 87 14.64 -18.59 -15.01
CA LYS A 87 15.81 -19.32 -15.49
C LYS A 87 15.62 -19.69 -16.96
N ASN A 88 16.67 -19.54 -17.75
CA ASN A 88 16.65 -19.79 -19.21
C ASN A 88 15.68 -18.89 -19.99
N TYR A 89 15.39 -17.69 -19.48
CA TYR A 89 14.60 -16.70 -20.20
C TYR A 89 15.06 -16.53 -21.66
N SER A 90 14.09 -16.62 -22.58
CA SER A 90 14.28 -16.42 -24.01
C SER A 90 13.34 -15.32 -24.51
N LYS A 91 13.84 -14.42 -25.37
CA LYS A 91 13.00 -13.41 -26.03
C LYS A 91 11.95 -14.02 -26.97
N LYS A 92 12.05 -15.30 -27.34
CA LYS A 92 11.08 -15.99 -28.21
C LYS A 92 9.79 -16.41 -27.48
N THR A 93 9.81 -16.43 -26.15
CA THR A 93 8.68 -16.85 -25.33
C THR A 93 8.20 -15.67 -24.49
N ALA A 94 6.87 -15.45 -24.46
CA ALA A 94 6.27 -14.47 -23.57
C ALA A 94 6.03 -15.10 -22.19
N TYR A 95 6.56 -14.48 -21.14
CA TYR A 95 6.44 -14.97 -19.76
C TYR A 95 5.53 -14.05 -18.94
N PRO A 96 4.71 -14.58 -18.01
CA PRO A 96 3.98 -13.75 -17.06
C PRO A 96 4.91 -12.89 -16.20
N LEU A 97 4.35 -11.83 -15.64
CA LEU A 97 4.96 -11.10 -14.53
C LEU A 97 4.01 -11.13 -13.34
N LEU A 98 4.55 -11.51 -12.18
CA LEU A 98 3.90 -11.35 -10.90
C LEU A 98 4.58 -10.22 -10.13
N THR A 99 3.79 -9.30 -9.59
CA THR A 99 4.27 -8.31 -8.63
C THR A 99 3.75 -8.61 -7.24
N PHE A 100 4.63 -8.48 -6.25
CA PHE A 100 4.26 -8.42 -4.84
C PHE A 100 4.61 -7.03 -4.31
N ILE A 101 3.62 -6.30 -3.81
CA ILE A 101 3.80 -5.00 -3.17
C ILE A 101 3.85 -5.23 -1.65
N PRO A 102 5.01 -5.03 -1.00
CA PRO A 102 5.12 -5.10 0.45
C PRO A 102 4.27 -4.02 1.14
N ASP A 103 3.87 -4.27 2.38
CA ASP A 103 3.26 -3.24 3.20
C ASP A 103 4.26 -2.14 3.60
N ASP A 104 3.76 -1.10 4.25
CA ASP A 104 4.54 0.10 4.57
C ASP A 104 5.67 -0.12 5.58
N SER A 105 5.72 -1.27 6.27
CA SER A 105 6.85 -1.59 7.14
C SER A 105 8.15 -1.82 6.36
N VAL A 106 8.11 -1.96 5.02
CA VAL A 106 9.29 -2.05 4.14
C VAL A 106 9.71 -0.69 3.56
N THR A 107 8.84 0.32 3.62
CA THR A 107 9.10 1.66 3.07
C THR A 107 10.39 2.27 3.64
N GLY A 108 11.22 2.82 2.77
CA GLY A 108 12.48 3.48 3.13
C GLY A 108 13.59 2.53 3.61
N LYS A 109 13.32 1.22 3.80
CA LYS A 109 14.33 0.21 4.17
C LYS A 109 15.15 -0.23 2.97
N SER A 110 16.15 -1.09 3.17
CA SER A 110 16.98 -1.63 2.09
C SER A 110 16.14 -2.39 1.05
N THR A 111 16.60 -2.42 -0.21
CA THR A 111 15.86 -3.08 -1.31
C THR A 111 15.63 -4.57 -1.02
N ALA A 112 16.61 -5.24 -0.41
CA ALA A 112 16.51 -6.63 0.04
C ALA A 112 15.31 -6.89 0.97
N THR A 113 14.90 -5.90 1.77
CA THR A 113 13.80 -6.06 2.73
C THR A 113 12.49 -6.47 2.05
N GLY A 114 12.26 -6.05 0.80
CA GLY A 114 11.06 -6.44 0.04
C GLY A 114 10.92 -7.94 -0.19
N ILE A 115 12.03 -8.69 -0.19
CA ILE A 115 12.02 -10.16 -0.37
C ILE A 115 12.28 -10.91 0.94
N THR A 116 12.54 -10.22 2.06
CA THR A 116 12.80 -10.83 3.37
C THR A 116 11.78 -10.51 4.45
N GLN A 117 10.86 -9.56 4.21
CA GLN A 117 9.73 -9.27 5.11
C GLN A 117 8.86 -10.50 5.39
N GLY A 118 8.67 -11.34 4.37
CA GLY A 118 7.82 -12.52 4.43
C GLY A 118 7.90 -13.33 3.14
N TYR A 119 6.95 -14.25 2.96
CA TYR A 119 6.91 -15.11 1.77
C TYR A 119 6.53 -14.38 0.49
N GLY A 120 5.73 -13.31 0.59
CA GLY A 120 5.09 -12.69 -0.57
C GLY A 120 6.05 -12.27 -1.67
N GLY A 121 7.23 -11.73 -1.32
CA GLY A 121 8.24 -11.33 -2.29
C GLY A 121 9.16 -12.46 -2.77
N SER A 122 9.24 -13.59 -2.04
CA SER A 122 10.27 -14.62 -2.22
C SER A 122 9.73 -15.95 -2.77
N ILE A 123 8.52 -16.36 -2.37
CA ILE A 123 7.96 -17.69 -2.65
C ILE A 123 7.81 -17.98 -4.15
N TRP A 124 7.45 -16.96 -4.93
CA TRP A 124 7.21 -17.06 -6.37
C TRP A 124 8.47 -17.33 -7.18
N ALA A 125 9.66 -17.04 -6.63
CA ALA A 125 10.95 -17.25 -7.28
C ALA A 125 11.61 -18.59 -6.89
N THR A 126 10.95 -19.42 -6.08
CA THR A 126 11.48 -20.73 -5.69
C THR A 126 11.54 -21.67 -6.90
N ASN A 127 12.44 -22.66 -6.85
CA ASN A 127 12.56 -23.63 -7.95
C ASN A 127 11.27 -24.43 -8.16
N SER A 128 10.51 -24.71 -7.09
CA SER A 128 9.22 -25.41 -7.17
C SER A 128 8.21 -24.61 -7.99
N GLU A 129 8.05 -23.32 -7.65
CA GLU A 129 7.08 -22.48 -8.35
C GLU A 129 7.51 -22.16 -9.77
N GLN A 130 8.79 -21.85 -9.99
CA GLN A 130 9.31 -21.56 -11.33
C GLN A 130 9.33 -22.79 -12.25
N LYS A 131 9.32 -24.02 -11.71
CA LYS A 131 9.16 -25.25 -12.53
C LYS A 131 7.75 -25.38 -13.09
N LYS A 132 6.73 -24.95 -12.35
CA LYS A 132 5.31 -24.99 -12.77
C LYS A 132 4.94 -23.75 -13.59
N HIS A 133 5.40 -22.59 -13.14
CA HIS A 133 5.00 -21.28 -13.64
C HIS A 133 6.23 -20.37 -13.84
N PRO A 134 7.05 -20.61 -14.88
CA PRO A 134 8.15 -19.73 -15.23
C PRO A 134 7.65 -18.30 -15.43
N SER A 135 8.11 -17.37 -14.60
CA SER A 135 7.57 -16.01 -14.53
C SER A 135 8.60 -15.02 -14.00
N PHE A 136 8.44 -13.75 -14.39
CA PHE A 136 9.14 -12.66 -13.73
C PHE A 136 8.51 -12.38 -12.37
N VAL A 137 9.33 -12.03 -11.38
CA VAL A 137 8.83 -11.55 -10.07
C VAL A 137 9.38 -10.15 -9.84
N LEU A 138 8.49 -9.17 -9.63
CA LEU A 138 8.81 -7.77 -9.42
C LEU A 138 8.35 -7.32 -8.03
N VAL A 139 9.30 -6.89 -7.19
CA VAL A 139 9.00 -6.44 -5.82
C VAL A 139 9.51 -5.01 -5.63
N PRO A 140 8.66 -3.98 -5.75
CA PRO A 140 9.04 -2.60 -5.49
C PRO A 140 9.30 -2.36 -3.99
N VAL A 141 10.21 -1.42 -3.70
CA VAL A 141 10.46 -0.88 -2.36
C VAL A 141 10.39 0.64 -2.46
N PHE A 142 9.31 1.20 -1.95
CA PHE A 142 9.06 2.65 -2.01
C PHE A 142 9.89 3.38 -0.95
N ASP A 143 10.39 4.57 -1.29
CA ASP A 143 11.17 5.40 -0.34
C ASP A 143 10.28 6.24 0.58
N THR A 144 9.03 6.47 0.18
CA THR A 144 8.06 7.28 0.92
C THR A 144 6.79 6.50 1.13
N SER A 145 6.21 6.64 2.32
CA SER A 145 5.00 5.91 2.69
C SER A 145 3.87 6.36 1.78
N THR A 146 3.25 5.39 1.11
CA THR A 146 2.02 5.60 0.35
C THR A 146 0.83 5.85 1.29
N ILE A 147 1.00 5.59 2.59
CA ILE A 147 0.04 5.82 3.67
C ILE A 147 0.41 6.98 4.59
N SER A 148 1.37 7.84 4.24
CA SER A 148 1.68 9.06 5.02
C SER A 148 0.47 10.00 5.20
N GLY A 149 -0.61 9.80 4.44
CA GLY A 149 -1.89 10.46 4.65
C GLY A 149 -2.84 9.79 5.67
N GLY A 150 -2.50 8.61 6.17
CA GLY A 150 -3.37 7.72 6.91
C GLY A 150 -4.13 6.73 6.00
N THR A 151 -4.66 5.67 6.60
CA THR A 151 -5.59 4.73 5.97
C THR A 151 -6.75 5.50 5.33
N GLY A 152 -7.00 5.28 4.03
CA GLY A 152 -8.05 5.99 3.30
C GLY A 152 -7.59 7.18 2.45
N GLN A 153 -6.31 7.59 2.49
CA GLN A 153 -5.77 8.62 1.58
C GLN A 153 -5.34 8.08 0.20
N PHE A 154 -6.17 7.21 -0.37
CA PHE A 154 -6.07 6.82 -1.76
C PHE A 154 -6.08 8.05 -2.66
N GLY A 155 -5.14 8.15 -3.60
CA GLY A 155 -5.11 9.25 -4.57
C GLY A 155 -4.41 10.54 -4.12
N SER A 156 -3.71 10.53 -2.98
CA SER A 156 -2.78 11.62 -2.62
C SER A 156 -1.72 11.84 -3.72
N ALA A 157 -1.12 13.03 -3.78
CA ALA A 157 -0.10 13.32 -4.79
C ALA A 157 1.12 12.39 -4.69
N VAL A 158 1.51 12.00 -3.46
CA VAL A 158 2.60 11.04 -3.22
C VAL A 158 2.24 9.66 -3.75
N VAL A 159 1.03 9.17 -3.45
CA VAL A 159 0.52 7.89 -3.97
C VAL A 159 0.49 7.91 -5.49
N LYS A 160 -0.07 8.97 -6.10
CA LYS A 160 -0.15 9.10 -7.57
C LYS A 160 1.23 9.05 -8.23
N LYS A 161 2.22 9.75 -7.68
CA LYS A 161 3.60 9.71 -8.21
C LYS A 161 4.19 8.32 -8.11
N ASN A 162 4.15 7.68 -6.94
CA ASN A 162 4.70 6.33 -6.74
C ASN A 162 4.03 5.28 -7.65
N VAL A 163 2.71 5.33 -7.79
CA VAL A 163 1.95 4.44 -8.68
C VAL A 163 2.34 4.69 -10.14
N GLN A 164 2.42 5.95 -10.57
CA GLN A 164 2.82 6.28 -11.94
C GLN A 164 4.26 5.80 -12.23
N THR A 165 5.20 6.01 -11.31
CA THR A 165 6.58 5.50 -11.42
C THR A 165 6.63 3.98 -11.57
N TYR A 166 5.81 3.25 -10.80
CA TYR A 166 5.71 1.80 -10.91
C TYR A 166 5.17 1.37 -12.28
N LEU A 167 4.13 2.01 -12.79
CA LEU A 167 3.57 1.72 -14.11
C LEU A 167 4.58 2.00 -15.24
N ASP A 168 5.36 3.07 -15.12
CA ASP A 168 6.37 3.41 -16.13
C ASP A 168 7.60 2.49 -16.05
N LEU A 169 7.96 2.03 -14.85
CA LEU A 169 8.90 0.92 -14.67
C LEU A 169 8.39 -0.35 -15.36
N LEU A 170 7.14 -0.73 -15.15
CA LEU A 170 6.55 -1.93 -15.75
C LEU A 170 6.58 -1.85 -17.28
N LYS A 171 6.17 -0.72 -17.87
CA LYS A 171 6.28 -0.49 -19.32
C LYS A 171 7.73 -0.60 -19.81
N LYS A 172 8.69 -0.06 -19.06
CA LYS A 172 10.12 -0.16 -19.39
C LYS A 172 10.60 -1.61 -19.36
N LEU A 173 10.15 -2.40 -18.39
CA LEU A 173 10.48 -3.82 -18.29
C LEU A 173 9.85 -4.61 -19.44
N GLN A 174 8.59 -4.35 -19.80
CA GLN A 174 7.92 -4.97 -20.96
C GLN A 174 8.57 -4.63 -22.30
N LYS A 175 9.25 -3.49 -22.43
CA LYS A 175 10.08 -3.17 -23.60
C LYS A 175 11.41 -3.92 -23.60
N LYS A 176 11.97 -4.16 -22.41
CA LYS A 176 13.28 -4.81 -22.23
C LYS A 176 13.21 -6.33 -22.35
N TYR A 177 12.13 -6.91 -21.83
CA TYR A 177 11.87 -8.34 -21.74
C TYR A 177 10.58 -8.70 -22.48
N ASN A 178 10.48 -9.92 -23.01
CA ASN A 178 9.25 -10.46 -23.55
C ASN A 178 8.32 -10.88 -22.40
N ILE A 179 7.84 -9.87 -21.67
CA ILE A 179 6.82 -10.03 -20.63
C ILE A 179 5.46 -10.02 -21.32
N ASP A 180 4.65 -11.01 -20.98
CA ASP A 180 3.31 -11.15 -21.47
C ASP A 180 2.40 -10.08 -20.85
N LYS A 181 2.00 -9.12 -21.69
CA LYS A 181 1.13 -8.00 -21.35
C LYS A 181 -0.30 -8.43 -20.97
N ASP A 182 -0.70 -9.65 -21.32
CA ASP A 182 -2.02 -10.20 -21.01
C ASP A 182 -1.98 -11.09 -19.76
N ARG A 183 -0.80 -11.30 -19.15
CA ARG A 183 -0.59 -12.09 -17.92
C ARG A 183 0.25 -11.33 -16.89
N LEU A 184 -0.31 -10.23 -16.40
CA LEU A 184 0.25 -9.40 -15.33
C LEU A 184 -0.54 -9.62 -14.04
N TYR A 185 0.07 -10.21 -13.03
CA TYR A 185 -0.56 -10.55 -11.75
C TYR A 185 -0.06 -9.64 -10.64
N GLY A 186 -0.97 -9.17 -9.79
CA GLY A 186 -0.64 -8.33 -8.64
C GLY A 186 -1.13 -8.97 -7.35
N THR A 187 -0.27 -8.95 -6.33
CA THR A 187 -0.59 -9.29 -4.94
C THR A 187 0.14 -8.30 -4.03
N GLY A 188 -0.27 -8.21 -2.78
CA GLY A 188 0.37 -7.34 -1.80
C GLY A 188 -0.13 -7.61 -0.39
N GLN A 189 0.42 -6.87 0.57
CA GLN A 189 0.04 -6.88 1.97
C GLN A 189 -0.47 -5.51 2.40
#